data_AF-A0A9J6D628-F1
#
_entry.id   AF-A0A9J6D628-F1
#
_cell.length_a   1.000
_cell.length_b   1.000
_cell.length_c   1.000
_cell.angle_alpha   90.00
_cell.angle_beta   90.00
_cell.angle_gamma   90.00
#
_symmetry.space_group_name_H-M   'P 1'
#
loop_
_entity.id
_entity.type
_entity.pdbx_description
1 polymer ?
#
loop_
_entity_poly.entity_id
_entity_poly.type
_entity_poly.pdbx_seq_one_letter_code
_entity_poly.pdbx_strand_id
1 'polypeptide(L)'
;MGPHDPRCLIAAVVGKKKGRATFAMKRGLLCEPEARKAFQDKNDSHVELEVTETGLFLSRHHAFLGASPDGLVKCKCCAPRLLEIKVPLKIQDFAKRQLRAGELKKSSGYYTQVQVQMGVTGLNTCVLFV
;
A
#
# COMPACT_ATOMS: atom_id res chain seq x y z
N MET A 1 18.61 -11.42 16.10
CA MET A 1 18.56 -10.28 15.16
C MET A 1 17.45 -9.36 15.65
N GLY A 2 17.72 -8.07 15.83
CA GLY A 2 16.68 -7.10 16.18
C GLY A 2 15.83 -6.71 14.97
N PRO A 3 14.72 -5.99 15.18
CA PRO A 3 13.82 -5.55 14.10
C PRO A 3 14.44 -4.54 13.12
N HIS A 4 15.62 -4.01 13.43
CA HIS A 4 16.37 -3.03 12.62
C HIS A 4 17.67 -3.59 12.02
N ASP A 5 17.80 -4.91 11.91
CA ASP A 5 18.98 -5.54 11.33
C ASP A 5 19.04 -5.32 9.80
N PRO A 6 19.99 -4.54 9.28
CA PRO A 6 20.03 -4.18 7.86
C PRO A 6 20.55 -5.32 6.98
N ARG A 7 21.09 -6.41 7.55
CA ARG A 7 21.73 -7.48 6.76
C ARG A 7 20.79 -8.11 5.74
N CYS A 8 19.51 -8.23 6.10
CA CYS A 8 18.47 -8.73 5.18
C CYS A 8 18.26 -7.81 3.97
N LEU A 9 18.30 -6.49 4.18
CA LEU A 9 18.18 -5.50 3.11
C LEU A 9 19.45 -5.46 2.27
N ILE A 10 20.63 -5.43 2.89
CA ILE A 10 21.91 -5.45 2.19
C ILE A 10 21.99 -6.67 1.27
N ALA A 11 21.67 -7.87 1.78
CA ALA A 11 21.66 -9.09 0.98
C ALA A 11 20.70 -9.03 -0.22
N ALA A 12 19.54 -8.35 -0.08
CA ALA A 12 18.62 -8.15 -1.19
C ALA A 12 19.18 -7.17 -2.24
N VAL A 13 19.73 -6.04 -1.80
CA VAL A 13 20.31 -5.02 -2.68
C VAL A 13 21.51 -5.56 -3.47
N VAL A 14 22.36 -6.39 -2.84
CA VAL A 14 23.52 -7.00 -3.52
C VAL A 14 23.18 -8.29 -4.29
N GLY A 15 21.89 -8.63 -4.45
CA GLY A 15 21.44 -9.80 -5.23
C GLY A 15 21.70 -11.16 -4.58
N LYS A 16 22.14 -11.21 -3.31
CA LYS A 16 22.37 -12.47 -2.57
C LYS A 16 21.09 -13.12 -2.05
N LYS A 17 19.95 -12.43 -2.11
CA LYS A 17 18.65 -12.92 -1.66
C LYS A 17 17.64 -12.93 -2.80
N LYS A 18 17.04 -14.11 -3.06
CA LYS A 18 15.95 -14.26 -4.03
C LYS A 18 14.60 -13.89 -3.40
N GLY A 19 13.68 -13.38 -4.21
CA GLY A 19 12.30 -13.13 -3.79
C GLY A 19 11.56 -14.42 -3.41
N ARG A 20 10.59 -14.31 -2.50
CA ARG A 20 9.71 -15.43 -2.11
C ARG A 20 8.27 -15.06 -2.41
N ALA A 21 7.59 -15.85 -3.24
CA ALA A 21 6.16 -15.72 -3.47
C ALA A 21 5.40 -16.67 -2.55
N THR A 22 4.62 -16.12 -1.61
CA THR A 22 3.75 -16.91 -0.73
C THR A 22 2.36 -17.10 -1.36
N PHE A 23 1.58 -18.06 -0.87
CA PHE A 23 0.18 -18.22 -1.28
C PHE A 23 -0.63 -16.94 -1.08
N ALA A 24 -0.47 -16.28 0.07
CA ALA A 24 -1.14 -15.02 0.38
C ALA A 24 -0.78 -13.91 -0.63
N MET A 25 0.49 -13.84 -1.06
CA MET A 25 0.93 -12.86 -2.07
C MET A 25 0.33 -13.16 -3.46
N LYS A 26 0.30 -14.44 -3.87
CA LYS A 26 -0.30 -14.83 -5.15
C LYS A 26 -1.79 -14.52 -5.20
N ARG A 27 -2.51 -14.84 -4.12
CA ARG A 27 -3.93 -14.49 -3.99
C ARG A 27 -4.12 -12.97 -4.00
N GLY A 28 -3.28 -12.22 -3.30
CA GLY A 28 -3.31 -10.74 -3.32
C GLY A 28 -3.27 -10.20 -4.74
N LEU A 29 -2.27 -10.61 -5.53
CA LEU A 29 -2.13 -10.21 -6.94
C LEU A 29 -3.34 -10.58 -7.80
N LEU A 30 -3.91 -11.77 -7.59
CA LEU A 30 -5.07 -12.23 -8.36
C LEU A 30 -6.34 -11.42 -8.05
N CYS A 31 -6.55 -11.06 -6.78
CA CYS A 31 -7.77 -10.42 -6.31
C CYS A 31 -7.70 -8.88 -6.32
N GLU A 32 -6.53 -8.29 -6.49
CA GLU A 32 -6.34 -6.83 -6.47
C GLU A 32 -7.20 -6.08 -7.50
N PRO A 33 -7.35 -6.53 -8.77
CA PRO A 33 -8.22 -5.85 -9.73
C PRO A 33 -9.70 -5.85 -9.30
N GLU A 34 -10.17 -6.96 -8.71
CA GLU A 34 -11.54 -7.07 -8.20
C GLU A 34 -11.75 -6.16 -6.98
N ALA A 35 -10.78 -6.11 -6.07
CA ALA A 35 -10.81 -5.22 -4.92
C ALA A 35 -10.79 -3.74 -5.34
N ARG A 36 -10.01 -3.38 -6.37
CA ARG A 36 -9.99 -2.02 -6.93
C ARG A 36 -11.34 -1.65 -7.54
N LYS A 37 -11.98 -2.57 -8.27
CA LYS A 37 -13.33 -2.36 -8.80
C LYS A 37 -14.34 -2.17 -7.67
N ALA A 38 -14.32 -3.04 -6.65
CA ALA A 38 -15.19 -2.90 -5.48
C ALA A 38 -14.98 -1.58 -4.73
N PHE A 39 -13.74 -1.06 -4.71
CA PHE A 39 -13.46 0.27 -4.19
C PHE A 39 -14.11 1.36 -5.05
N GLN A 40 -13.99 1.31 -6.38
CA GLN A 40 -14.63 2.27 -7.29
C GLN A 40 -16.15 2.26 -7.13
N ASP A 41 -16.77 1.07 -7.13
CA ASP A 41 -18.22 0.90 -7.01
C ASP A 41 -18.75 1.47 -5.68
N LYS A 42 -18.01 1.31 -4.57
CA LYS A 42 -18.37 1.90 -3.26
C LYS A 42 -18.20 3.42 -3.18
N ASN A 43 -17.53 4.01 -4.16
CA ASN A 43 -17.16 5.43 -4.18
C ASN A 43 -17.76 6.15 -5.40
N ASP A 44 -18.77 5.55 -6.05
CA ASP A 44 -19.45 6.05 -7.25
C ASP A 44 -20.07 7.45 -7.07
N SER A 45 -20.41 7.83 -5.84
CA SER A 45 -20.89 9.17 -5.48
C SER A 45 -19.86 10.29 -5.70
N HIS A 46 -18.57 9.97 -5.90
CA HIS A 46 -17.54 10.97 -6.20
C HIS A 46 -17.62 11.46 -7.65
N VAL A 47 -17.61 12.79 -7.82
CA VAL A 47 -17.66 13.44 -9.15
C VAL A 47 -16.38 13.15 -9.94
N GLU A 48 -16.54 12.49 -11.09
CA GLU A 48 -15.45 12.11 -12.00
C GLU A 48 -14.34 11.34 -11.26
N LEU A 49 -14.74 10.31 -10.51
CA LEU A 49 -13.80 9.43 -9.83
C LEU A 49 -12.90 8.70 -10.82
N GLU A 50 -11.60 8.86 -10.63
CA GLU A 50 -10.55 8.16 -11.35
C GLU A 50 -9.70 7.39 -10.32
N VAL A 51 -9.56 6.08 -10.50
CA VAL A 51 -8.70 5.22 -9.67
C VAL A 51 -7.72 4.52 -10.59
N THR A 52 -6.49 5.03 -10.65
CA THR A 52 -5.44 4.55 -11.57
C THR A 52 -4.43 3.67 -10.86
N GLU A 53 -3.99 2.60 -11.52
CA GLU A 53 -2.80 1.86 -11.10
C GLU A 53 -1.56 2.73 -11.22
N THR A 54 -0.56 2.48 -10.38
CA THR A 54 0.68 3.25 -10.40
C THR A 54 1.91 2.37 -10.56
N GLY A 55 2.97 2.98 -11.09
CA GLY A 55 4.29 2.36 -11.17
C GLY A 55 5.12 2.60 -9.90
N LEU A 56 6.44 2.59 -10.05
CA LEU A 56 7.36 3.00 -9.00
C LEU A 56 7.53 4.52 -9.01
N PHE A 57 7.17 5.17 -7.91
CA PHE A 57 7.57 6.55 -7.64
C PHE A 57 8.95 6.54 -6.98
N LEU A 58 9.82 7.46 -7.41
CA LEU A 58 11.10 7.74 -6.78
C LEU A 58 11.01 9.07 -6.04
N SER A 59 11.59 9.15 -4.84
CA SER A 59 11.65 10.40 -4.10
C SER A 59 12.53 11.40 -4.84
N ARG A 60 12.04 12.63 -4.99
CA ARG A 60 12.80 13.75 -5.59
C ARG A 60 14.00 14.19 -4.75
N HIS A 61 13.98 13.90 -3.45
CA HIS A 61 15.02 14.31 -2.51
C HIS A 61 16.01 13.19 -2.20
N HIS A 62 15.56 11.93 -2.28
CA HIS A 62 16.35 10.77 -1.90
C HIS A 62 16.18 9.66 -2.95
N ALA A 63 17.03 9.63 -3.98
CA ALA A 63 16.90 8.71 -5.10
C ALA A 63 16.89 7.21 -4.72
N PHE A 64 17.39 6.87 -3.53
CA PHE A 64 17.35 5.51 -2.97
C PHE A 64 16.00 5.13 -2.32
N LEU A 65 15.07 6.08 -2.21
CA LEU A 65 13.72 5.84 -1.71
C LEU A 65 12.73 5.79 -2.88
N GLY A 66 11.92 4.75 -2.89
CA GLY A 66 10.81 4.62 -3.82
C GLY A 66 9.63 3.88 -3.20
N ALA A 67 8.47 4.04 -3.82
CA ALA A 67 7.22 3.42 -3.40
C ALA A 67 6.31 3.16 -4.59
N SER A 68 5.58 2.05 -4.54
CA SER A 68 4.53 1.70 -5.52
C SER A 68 3.20 1.57 -4.79
N PRO A 69 2.41 2.64 -4.70
CA PRO A 69 1.03 2.57 -4.24
C PRO A 69 0.17 1.67 -5.15
N ASP A 70 -0.83 1.00 -4.59
CA ASP A 70 -1.74 0.14 -5.39
C ASP A 70 -2.68 0.97 -6.29
N GLY A 71 -2.85 2.26 -5.96
CA GLY A 71 -3.45 3.22 -6.89
C GLY A 71 -3.35 4.68 -6.47
N LEU A 72 -3.69 5.56 -7.42
CA LEU A 72 -3.89 6.98 -7.22
C LEU A 72 -5.37 7.32 -7.48
N VAL A 73 -6.01 7.90 -6.47
CA VAL A 73 -7.42 8.27 -6.49
C VAL A 73 -7.55 9.77 -6.69
N LYS A 74 -8.25 10.17 -7.75
CA LYS A 74 -8.59 11.55 -8.06
C LYS A 74 -10.08 11.67 -8.28
N CYS A 75 -10.66 12.78 -7.85
CA CYS A 75 -12.01 13.18 -8.20
C CYS A 75 -12.09 14.71 -8.07
N LYS A 76 -13.11 15.34 -8.68
CA LYS A 76 -13.24 16.81 -8.64
C LYS A 76 -13.63 17.37 -7.26
N CYS A 77 -14.16 16.52 -6.39
CA CYS A 77 -14.71 16.93 -5.09
C CYS A 77 -13.78 16.72 -3.89
N CYS A 78 -12.61 16.09 -4.07
CA CYS A 78 -11.69 15.80 -2.96
C CYS A 78 -10.23 16.06 -3.36
N ALA A 79 -9.38 16.23 -2.35
CA ALA A 79 -7.94 16.20 -2.56
C ALA A 79 -7.49 14.81 -3.07
N PRO A 80 -6.49 14.74 -3.97
CA PRO A 80 -5.91 13.47 -4.40
C PRO A 80 -5.40 12.66 -3.22
N ARG A 81 -5.60 11.34 -3.30
CA ARG A 81 -5.24 10.40 -2.24
C ARG A 81 -4.70 9.12 -2.83
N LEU A 82 -3.81 8.45 -2.11
CA LEU A 82 -3.35 7.12 -2.47
C LEU A 82 -4.40 6.07 -2.14
N LEU A 83 -4.30 4.93 -2.80
CA LEU A 83 -5.02 3.71 -2.48
C LEU A 83 -4.01 2.61 -2.15
N GLU A 84 -4.20 1.95 -1.02
CA GLU A 84 -3.49 0.75 -0.61
C GLU A 84 -4.52 -0.36 -0.41
N ILE A 85 -4.40 -1.44 -1.18
CA ILE A 85 -5.29 -2.59 -1.18
C ILE A 85 -4.63 -3.73 -0.43
N LYS A 86 -5.36 -4.33 0.52
CA LYS A 86 -4.94 -5.56 1.19
C LYS A 86 -6.04 -6.58 1.05
N VAL A 87 -5.71 -7.74 0.49
CA VAL A 87 -6.65 -8.87 0.40
C VAL A 87 -6.20 -9.96 1.40
N PRO A 88 -6.47 -9.82 2.71
CA PRO A 88 -6.05 -10.80 3.71
C PRO A 88 -6.82 -12.12 3.53
N LEU A 89 -6.25 -13.24 4.00
CA LEU A 89 -6.97 -14.52 4.03
C LEU A 89 -8.15 -14.50 5.01
N LYS A 90 -8.00 -13.74 6.11
CA LYS A 90 -9.00 -13.57 7.16
C LYS A 90 -9.06 -12.10 7.56
N ILE A 91 -10.15 -11.42 7.21
CA ILE A 91 -10.32 -9.98 7.47
C ILE A 91 -10.36 -9.66 8.96
N GLN A 92 -10.95 -10.52 9.78
CA GLN A 92 -11.03 -10.35 11.24
C GLN A 92 -9.63 -10.37 11.88
N ASP A 93 -8.76 -11.28 11.45
CA ASP A 93 -7.38 -11.35 11.92
C ASP A 93 -6.57 -10.13 11.48
N PHE A 94 -6.79 -9.66 10.24
CA PHE A 94 -6.18 -8.44 9.76
C PHE A 94 -6.59 -7.24 10.61
N ALA A 95 -7.90 -7.02 10.80
CA ALA A 95 -8.42 -5.90 11.58
C ALA A 95 -7.89 -5.91 13.02
N LYS A 96 -7.97 -7.07 13.71
CA LYS A 96 -7.48 -7.20 15.09
C LYS A 96 -5.99 -6.90 15.22
N ARG A 97 -5.17 -7.34 14.25
CA ARG A 97 -3.71 -7.18 14.29
C ARG A 97 -3.27 -5.79 13.87
N GLN A 98 -3.81 -5.28 12.76
CA GLN A 98 -3.30 -4.11 12.05
C GLN A 98 -4.04 -2.83 12.38
N LEU A 99 -5.31 -2.90 12.79
CA LEU A 99 -6.17 -1.73 12.94
C LEU A 99 -6.49 -1.40 14.41
N ARG A 100 -6.69 -0.12 14.71
CA ARG A 100 -7.26 0.40 15.95
C ARG A 100 -8.26 1.48 15.57
N ALA A 101 -9.54 1.27 15.91
CA ALA A 101 -10.64 2.18 15.55
C ALA A 101 -10.71 2.50 14.04
N GLY A 102 -10.45 1.52 13.18
CA GLY A 102 -10.48 1.68 11.72
C GLY A 102 -9.17 2.20 11.10
N GLU A 103 -8.22 2.68 11.90
CA GLU A 103 -6.93 3.20 11.41
C GLU A 103 -5.79 2.21 11.61
N LEU A 104 -4.76 2.27 10.76
CA LEU A 104 -3.54 1.49 10.93
C LEU A 104 -2.85 1.84 12.25
N LYS A 105 -2.54 0.82 13.07
CA LYS A 105 -1.70 0.97 14.24
C LYS A 105 -0.32 1.45 13.82
N LYS A 106 0.27 2.39 14.55
CA LYS A 106 1.66 2.84 14.34
C LYS A 106 2.69 1.71 14.44
N SER A 107 2.36 0.63 15.17
CA SER A 107 3.18 -0.58 15.29
C SER A 107 3.01 -1.56 14.10
N SER A 108 2.08 -1.30 13.18
CA SER A 108 1.88 -2.11 11.99
C SER A 108 2.99 -1.83 10.98
N GLY A 109 3.52 -2.88 10.35
CA GLY A 109 4.42 -2.71 9.20
C GLY A 109 3.77 -1.97 8.02
N TYR A 110 2.44 -2.10 7.87
CA TYR A 110 1.69 -1.39 6.83
C TYR A 110 1.60 0.12 7.10
N TYR A 111 1.68 0.54 8.36
CA TYR A 111 1.71 1.97 8.70
C TYR A 111 2.96 2.62 8.09
N THR A 112 4.13 2.04 8.31
CA THR A 112 5.38 2.52 7.71
C THR A 112 5.33 2.49 6.18
N GLN A 113 4.77 1.43 5.59
CA GLN A 113 4.60 1.34 4.14
C GLN A 113 3.80 2.53 3.58
N VAL A 114 2.64 2.82 4.17
CA VAL A 114 1.76 3.91 3.77
C VAL A 114 2.41 5.28 3.99
N GLN A 115 3.11 5.48 5.11
CA GLN A 115 3.86 6.72 5.38
C GLN A 115 4.95 6.98 4.33
N VAL A 116 5.68 5.93 3.92
CA VAL A 116 6.70 6.05 2.85
C VAL A 116 6.05 6.39 1.52
N GLN A 117 4.94 5.75 1.15
CA GLN A 117 4.21 6.06 -0.08
C GLN A 117 3.76 7.53 -0.11
N MET A 118 3.18 8.03 0.98
CA MET A 118 2.79 9.44 1.12
C MET A 118 3.99 10.38 1.00
N GLY A 119 5.10 10.08 1.71
CA GLY A 119 6.30 10.90 1.67
C GLY A 119 7.01 10.91 0.31
N VAL A 120 6.99 9.80 -0.43
CA VAL A 120 7.59 9.69 -1.77
C VAL A 120 6.74 10.40 -2.83
N THR A 121 5.41 10.30 -2.74
CA THR A 121 4.47 10.87 -3.73
C THR A 121 4.11 12.34 -3.45
N GLY A 122 4.33 12.81 -2.22
CA GLY A 122 3.92 14.15 -1.78
C GLY A 122 2.42 14.27 -1.49
N LEU A 123 1.70 13.15 -1.35
CA LEU A 123 0.28 13.14 -0.97
C LEU A 123 0.13 12.93 0.53
N ASN A 124 -0.90 13.54 1.10
CA ASN A 124 -1.10 13.59 2.56
C ASN A 124 -2.05 12.51 3.09
N THR A 125 -2.71 11.77 2.19
CA THR A 125 -3.73 10.78 2.56
C THR A 125 -3.57 9.53 1.73
N CYS A 126 -3.75 8.38 2.39
CA CYS A 126 -3.85 7.08 1.76
C CYS A 126 -5.08 6.36 2.32
N VAL A 127 -5.91 5.83 1.43
CA VAL A 127 -7.06 5.01 1.78
C VAL A 127 -6.60 3.56 1.81
N LEU A 128 -6.72 2.93 2.98
CA LEU A 128 -6.55 1.49 3.10
C LEU A 128 -7.87 0.79 2.79
N PHE A 129 -7.90 -0.04 1.76
CA PHE A 129 -9.03 -0.88 1.38
C PHE A 129 -8.71 -2.35 1.66
N VAL A 130 -9.62 -3.05 2.35
CA VAL A 130 -9.42 -4.43 2.85
C VAL A 130 -10.59 -5.33 2.49
#